data_AF-A0A7C3LGV0-F1
#
_entry.id   AF-A0A7C3LGV0-F1
#
_cell.length_a   1.000
_cell.length_b   1.000
_cell.length_c   1.000
_cell.angle_alpha   90.00
_cell.angle_beta   90.00
_cell.angle_gamma   90.00
#
_symmetry.space_group_name_H-M   'P 1'
#
loop_
_entity.id
_entity.type
_entity.pdbx_description
1 polymer ?
#
loop_
_entity_poly.entity_id
_entity_poly.type
_entity_poly.pdbx_seq_one_letter_code
_entity_poly.pdbx_strand_id
1 'polypeptide(L)'
;DSTMEPEFSELLTLDLSTVEASVAGPKRPQDRVPIAAVRQSLRSAFADEFPDWPATSRERFDWEGGTVNEEEQPSAVTVAVNDRPKAVLVNIKGEQVEMHHGDVVIAAITSCTNTSNPSVMLAAGLVARKAVERGLKVRPYVKTSLAPGSRAVIEYLKCAGLLEHLERLGFDLVGFGCTTCIGNSGPLDEAVARAVDENRMVVAAVLSGNRNFEGRIHPQVRAAYLTSPPLVVAYALAGTVDIDLQGEPVGHGADGAPVYLRDIWPTNGEVADAVSRAVSAEIFRETYAHIFEGEERWASLGIPEGALYEWDPGSTYLRRPPFVEGLAPEPPAPADIIGARVLVMVGDSVTTDHISPAGAIAKDSPAGRYLEDLDVPPREFNSYGSRRGNHEVMMRGTFANIRLRNEVAPGTEGGWTRHWPDGEQVTVYEASRRYGSEGVPLLVIAGKEYGTGSSRDWAAKGVALLGVRAVIAESYERIHRSNLIGMGVLPLQFQPGESRTTLGLTGDETYRIEGLAGGVTPRMTVNVTATRP
;
A
#
# COMPACT_ATOMS: atom_id res chain seq x y z
N ASP A 1 -42.70 12.00 -19.41
CA ASP A 1 -42.64 10.62 -18.96
C ASP A 1 -41.80 10.61 -17.68
N SER A 2 -42.46 10.69 -16.53
CA SER A 2 -41.82 10.74 -15.22
C SER A 2 -41.45 9.31 -14.83
N THR A 3 -40.24 8.89 -15.19
CA THR A 3 -39.66 7.64 -14.71
C THR A 3 -39.72 7.65 -13.19
N MET A 4 -40.52 6.77 -12.59
CA MET A 4 -40.57 6.62 -11.14
C MET A 4 -39.15 6.32 -10.66
N GLU A 5 -38.62 7.19 -9.80
CA GLU A 5 -37.34 6.93 -9.15
C GLU A 5 -37.47 5.64 -8.32
N PRO A 6 -36.49 4.73 -8.38
CA PRO A 6 -36.51 3.52 -7.57
C PRO A 6 -36.61 3.84 -6.08
N GLU A 7 -37.33 3.02 -5.32
CA GLU A 7 -37.31 3.10 -3.84
C GLU A 7 -36.00 2.49 -3.32
N PHE A 8 -35.13 3.33 -2.78
CA PHE A 8 -33.88 2.90 -2.16
C PHE A 8 -34.04 2.74 -0.64
N SER A 9 -33.29 1.82 -0.02
CA SER A 9 -33.27 1.66 1.44
C SER A 9 -32.74 2.90 2.17
N GLU A 10 -31.88 3.67 1.49
CA GLU A 10 -31.34 4.95 1.96
C GLU A 10 -31.00 5.81 0.73
N LEU A 11 -31.20 7.13 0.82
CA LEU A 11 -30.88 8.09 -0.24
C LEU A 11 -29.84 9.09 0.28
N LEU A 12 -28.71 9.21 -0.42
CA LEU A 12 -27.62 10.14 -0.13
C LEU A 12 -27.48 11.14 -1.29
N THR A 13 -27.25 12.42 -0.97
CA THR A 13 -27.15 13.50 -1.97
C THR A 13 -25.76 14.15 -1.93
N LEU A 14 -25.17 14.42 -3.10
CA LEU A 14 -23.93 15.18 -3.26
C LEU A 14 -24.11 16.24 -4.36
N ASP A 15 -23.98 17.52 -4.00
CA ASP A 15 -23.92 18.60 -4.98
C ASP A 15 -22.50 18.69 -5.57
N LEU A 16 -22.37 18.40 -6.87
CA LEU A 16 -21.08 18.40 -7.56
C LEU A 16 -20.39 19.77 -7.56
N SER A 17 -21.12 20.88 -7.38
CA SER A 17 -20.54 22.21 -7.28
C SER A 17 -19.73 22.43 -5.99
N THR A 18 -19.98 21.60 -4.96
CA THR A 18 -19.25 21.62 -3.69
C THR A 18 -17.95 20.82 -3.74
N VAL A 19 -17.70 20.08 -4.84
CA VAL A 19 -16.50 19.28 -5.01
C VAL A 19 -15.31 20.19 -5.33
N GLU A 20 -14.38 20.27 -4.37
CA GLU A 20 -13.07 20.91 -4.53
C GLU A 20 -11.97 19.87 -4.81
N ALA A 21 -10.91 20.31 -5.48
CA ALA A 21 -9.75 19.49 -5.76
C ALA A 21 -9.08 19.00 -4.46
N SER A 22 -8.88 17.69 -4.35
CA SER A 22 -8.46 17.03 -3.11
C SER A 22 -7.50 15.87 -3.39
N VAL A 23 -6.78 15.47 -2.35
CA VAL A 23 -6.07 14.19 -2.26
C VAL A 23 -6.72 13.33 -1.17
N ALA A 24 -6.33 12.07 -1.04
CA ALA A 24 -6.65 11.27 0.14
C ALA A 24 -5.40 10.65 0.75
N GLY A 25 -5.19 10.81 2.06
CA GLY A 25 -4.00 10.35 2.77
C GLY A 25 -3.75 11.05 4.10
N PRO A 26 -2.61 10.80 4.77
CA PRO A 26 -1.44 10.04 4.27
C PRO A 26 -1.53 8.52 4.44
N LYS A 27 -2.56 7.98 5.12
CA LYS A 27 -2.59 6.56 5.52
C LYS A 27 -3.83 5.77 5.10
N ARG A 28 -4.96 6.43 4.79
CA ARG A 28 -6.20 5.72 4.43
C ARG A 28 -6.91 6.38 3.25
N PRO A 29 -7.68 5.61 2.44
CA PRO A 29 -8.36 6.15 1.26
C PRO A 29 -9.51 7.10 1.57
N GLN A 30 -10.14 6.95 2.73
CA GLN A 30 -11.24 7.81 3.18
C GLN A 30 -10.75 9.13 3.80
N ASP A 31 -9.45 9.28 4.05
CA ASP A 31 -8.88 10.50 4.64
C ASP A 31 -8.76 11.59 3.56
N ARG A 32 -9.89 12.14 3.11
CA ARG A 32 -9.95 13.21 2.11
C ARG A 32 -9.35 14.50 2.67
N VAL A 33 -8.41 15.08 1.96
CA VAL A 33 -7.74 16.35 2.29
C VAL A 33 -7.83 17.29 1.09
N PRO A 34 -8.45 18.48 1.23
CA PRO A 34 -8.42 19.52 0.21
C PRO A 34 -6.97 19.90 -0.12
N ILE A 35 -6.65 20.25 -1.36
CA ILE A 35 -5.26 20.54 -1.77
C ILE A 35 -4.61 21.63 -0.89
N ALA A 36 -5.37 22.66 -0.52
CA ALA A 36 -4.90 23.74 0.36
C ALA A 36 -4.45 23.27 1.75
N ALA A 37 -4.93 22.10 2.21
CA ALA A 37 -4.67 21.57 3.53
C ALA A 37 -3.67 20.41 3.56
N VAL A 38 -3.05 20.05 2.42
CA VAL A 38 -2.15 18.87 2.34
C VAL A 38 -0.91 19.06 3.21
N ARG A 39 -0.25 20.22 3.12
CA ARG A 39 0.86 20.62 4.01
C ARG A 39 0.48 20.44 5.48
N GLN A 40 -0.64 21.02 5.91
CA GLN A 40 -1.08 20.94 7.30
C GLN A 40 -1.41 19.50 7.72
N SER A 41 -2.08 18.74 6.85
CA SER A 41 -2.41 17.33 7.09
C SER A 41 -1.16 16.47 7.28
N LEU A 42 -0.12 16.68 6.45
CA LEU A 42 1.16 16.00 6.61
C LEU A 42 1.79 16.33 7.96
N ARG A 43 1.97 17.63 8.25
CA ARG A 43 2.61 18.09 9.49
C ARG A 43 1.87 17.58 10.74
N SER A 44 0.54 17.64 10.74
CA SER A 44 -0.28 17.11 11.83
C SER A 44 -0.16 15.58 11.99
N ALA A 45 -0.05 14.84 10.89
CA ALA A 45 0.08 13.38 10.94
C ALA A 45 1.46 12.91 11.43
N PHE A 46 2.46 13.78 11.37
CA PHE A 46 3.86 13.51 11.71
C PHE A 46 4.42 14.64 12.59
N ALA A 47 3.65 15.09 13.60
CA ALA A 47 3.97 16.29 14.39
C ALA A 47 5.32 16.19 15.11
N ASP A 48 5.73 14.98 15.52
CA ASP A 48 7.03 14.75 16.16
C ASP A 48 8.20 15.05 15.21
N GLU A 49 8.00 14.89 13.90
CA GLU A 49 8.98 15.19 12.85
C GLU A 49 8.85 16.59 12.23
N PHE A 50 7.75 17.30 12.53
CA PHE A 50 7.47 18.67 12.12
C PHE A 50 7.13 19.54 13.34
N PRO A 51 8.10 19.89 14.21
CA PRO A 51 7.83 20.74 15.37
C PRO A 51 7.26 22.10 14.95
N ASP A 52 6.38 22.70 15.76
CA ASP A 52 5.83 24.03 15.50
C ASP A 52 6.90 25.11 15.75
N TRP A 53 7.36 25.76 14.68
CA TRP A 53 8.26 26.92 14.78
C TRP A 53 7.43 28.21 14.84
N PRO A 54 7.68 29.12 15.79
CA PRO A 54 6.99 30.41 15.81
C PRO A 54 7.29 31.22 14.54
N ALA A 55 6.23 31.83 13.99
CA ALA A 55 6.20 32.61 12.74
C ALA A 55 7.12 33.86 12.70
N THR A 56 7.94 34.09 13.73
CA THR A 56 8.87 35.23 13.83
C THR A 56 10.25 34.94 13.24
N SER A 57 10.52 33.72 12.78
CA SER A 57 11.71 33.41 11.97
C SER A 57 11.50 33.93 10.55
N ARG A 58 11.75 35.24 10.34
CA ARG A 58 11.77 35.85 9.01
C ARG A 58 12.65 35.03 8.08
N GLU A 59 12.02 34.48 7.03
CA GLU A 59 12.64 33.88 5.87
C GLU A 59 13.73 34.82 5.32
N ARG A 60 15.00 34.41 5.40
CA ARG A 60 16.03 34.89 4.47
C ARG A 60 15.96 34.00 3.24
N PHE A 61 15.22 34.46 2.23
CA PHE A 61 15.44 34.08 0.84
C PHE A 61 16.78 34.71 0.41
N ASP A 62 17.89 34.02 0.65
CA ASP A 62 19.18 34.33 0.00
C ASP A 62 19.65 33.08 -0.74
N TRP A 63 19.03 32.83 -1.89
CA TRP A 63 19.64 32.07 -2.97
C TRP A 63 20.17 33.07 -3.98
N GLU A 64 21.46 33.35 -3.92
CA GLU A 64 22.36 33.69 -5.05
C GLU A 64 23.74 34.11 -4.50
N GLY A 65 24.81 33.73 -5.20
CA GLY A 65 26.18 33.97 -4.75
C GLY A 65 26.49 35.46 -4.49
N GLY A 66 27.05 35.74 -3.31
CA GLY A 66 27.53 37.07 -2.93
C GLY A 66 28.61 36.96 -1.85
N THR A 67 29.73 37.62 -2.06
CA THR A 67 30.91 37.68 -1.19
C THR A 67 30.58 38.11 0.24
N VAL A 68 31.13 37.40 1.22
CA VAL A 68 31.02 37.71 2.65
C VAL A 68 31.82 38.99 2.95
N ASN A 69 31.18 40.02 3.49
CA ASN A 69 31.87 41.18 4.06
C ASN A 69 32.43 40.82 5.44
N GLU A 70 33.72 41.10 5.68
CA GLU A 70 34.47 40.72 6.90
C GLU A 70 34.17 41.55 8.17
N GLU A 71 33.14 42.40 8.19
CA GLU A 71 32.95 43.39 9.29
C GLU A 71 31.72 43.20 10.19
N GLU A 72 30.91 42.14 10.06
CA GLU A 72 29.84 41.88 11.03
C GLU A 72 30.32 41.00 12.20
N GLN A 73 30.58 41.64 13.35
CA GLN A 73 30.81 40.94 14.61
C GLN A 73 29.55 40.20 15.06
N PRO A 74 29.64 38.94 15.52
CA PRO A 74 28.49 38.16 15.93
C PRO A 74 27.88 38.76 17.21
N SER A 75 26.60 39.12 17.15
CA SER A 75 25.86 39.50 18.37
C SER A 75 25.75 38.28 19.28
N ALA A 76 26.00 38.49 20.57
CA ALA A 76 25.89 37.48 21.62
C ALA A 76 24.41 37.18 21.90
N VAL A 77 23.77 36.46 20.98
CA VAL A 77 22.56 35.70 21.23
C VAL A 77 22.91 34.28 20.84
N THR A 78 23.02 33.39 21.82
CA THR A 78 23.03 31.95 21.59
C THR A 78 21.65 31.56 21.06
N VAL A 79 21.45 31.75 19.76
CA VAL A 79 20.33 31.16 19.02
C VAL A 79 20.60 29.66 19.00
N ALA A 80 19.64 28.90 19.52
CA ALA A 80 19.67 27.46 19.51
C ALA A 80 19.95 26.93 18.09
N VAL A 81 20.72 25.84 18.06
CA VAL A 81 21.12 25.09 16.87
C VAL A 81 19.94 24.91 15.90
N ASN A 82 20.17 25.24 14.64
CA ASN A 82 19.24 25.11 13.52
C ASN A 82 18.62 23.70 13.43
N ASP A 83 17.38 23.53 13.89
CA ASP A 83 16.55 22.33 13.67
C ASP A 83 15.47 22.57 12.58
N ARG A 84 15.88 23.02 11.37
CA ARG A 84 15.06 22.64 10.20
C ARG A 84 14.87 21.11 10.25
N PRO A 85 13.73 20.54 9.83
CA PRO A 85 13.65 19.09 9.63
C PRO A 85 14.87 18.69 8.79
N LYS A 86 15.71 17.79 9.34
CA LYS A 86 17.08 17.50 8.85
C LYS A 86 17.13 17.53 7.33
N ALA A 87 17.70 18.61 6.79
CA ALA A 87 18.07 18.67 5.39
C ALA A 87 19.17 17.65 5.16
N VAL A 88 18.94 16.69 4.27
CA VAL A 88 19.93 15.66 3.93
C VAL A 88 20.41 15.95 2.52
N LEU A 89 21.71 16.24 2.38
CA LEU A 89 22.34 16.35 1.07
C LEU A 89 22.57 14.95 0.51
N VAL A 90 22.00 14.69 -0.66
CA VAL A 90 22.07 13.41 -1.36
C VAL A 90 22.72 13.64 -2.71
N ASN A 91 23.71 12.83 -3.05
CA ASN A 91 24.30 12.84 -4.38
C ASN A 91 23.58 11.83 -5.27
N ILE A 92 22.82 12.30 -6.25
CA ILE A 92 22.07 11.48 -7.20
C ILE A 92 22.66 11.71 -8.57
N LYS A 93 23.29 10.68 -9.14
CA LYS A 93 23.88 10.71 -10.50
C LYS A 93 24.86 11.88 -10.73
N GLY A 94 25.57 12.33 -9.68
CA GLY A 94 26.54 13.42 -9.76
C GLY A 94 25.96 14.81 -9.45
N GLU A 95 24.66 14.91 -9.20
CA GLU A 95 23.99 16.14 -8.75
C GLU A 95 23.78 16.09 -7.23
N GLN A 96 24.21 17.13 -6.51
CA GLN A 96 23.85 17.28 -5.10
C GLN A 96 22.48 17.91 -4.97
N VAL A 97 21.57 17.19 -4.32
CA VAL A 97 20.21 17.64 -4.03
C VAL A 97 19.95 17.58 -2.54
N GLU A 98 19.24 18.57 -2.02
CA GLU A 98 18.79 18.60 -0.63
C GLU A 98 17.43 17.89 -0.54
N MET A 99 17.29 17.01 0.44
CA MET A 99 16.02 16.35 0.75
C MET A 99 15.51 16.72 2.15
N HIS A 100 14.19 16.80 2.29
CA HIS A 100 13.48 17.15 3.52
C HIS A 100 12.36 16.15 3.84
N HIS A 101 11.81 16.26 5.06
CA HIS A 101 10.54 15.62 5.37
C HIS A 101 9.43 16.21 4.47
N GLY A 102 8.54 15.35 3.96
CA GLY A 102 7.49 15.70 3.02
C GLY A 102 7.88 15.56 1.55
N ASP A 103 9.14 15.30 1.23
CA ASP A 103 9.57 15.13 -0.15
C ASP A 103 8.90 13.94 -0.84
N VAL A 104 8.52 14.14 -2.10
CA VAL A 104 7.91 13.12 -2.95
C VAL A 104 9.03 12.27 -3.53
N VAL A 105 9.18 11.04 -3.06
CA VAL A 105 10.16 10.08 -3.61
C VAL A 105 9.55 9.14 -4.64
N ILE A 106 8.21 9.05 -4.70
CA ILE A 106 7.47 8.27 -5.71
C ILE A 106 6.31 9.12 -6.25
N ALA A 107 6.24 9.26 -7.56
CA ALA A 107 5.12 9.86 -8.27
C ALA A 107 4.63 8.92 -9.38
N ALA A 108 3.51 8.23 -9.16
CA ALA A 108 3.08 7.14 -10.05
C ALA A 108 1.71 7.39 -10.66
N ILE A 109 1.67 7.54 -11.99
CA ILE A 109 0.43 7.42 -12.76
C ILE A 109 0.19 5.92 -12.97
N THR A 110 -0.68 5.35 -12.15
CA THR A 110 -0.94 3.91 -12.05
C THR A 110 -2.42 3.64 -11.81
N SER A 111 -2.78 2.37 -11.67
CA SER A 111 -4.10 1.84 -11.32
C SER A 111 -5.17 1.97 -12.40
N CYS A 112 -5.91 0.88 -12.58
CA CYS A 112 -7.11 0.85 -13.40
C CYS A 112 -8.17 1.88 -12.98
N THR A 113 -8.12 2.38 -11.73
CA THR A 113 -9.02 3.43 -11.22
C THR A 113 -9.00 4.69 -12.08
N ASN A 114 -7.80 5.16 -12.45
CA ASN A 114 -7.64 6.42 -13.17
C ASN A 114 -7.13 6.22 -14.60
N THR A 115 -6.32 5.19 -14.85
CA THR A 115 -5.76 4.97 -16.20
C THR A 115 -6.81 4.50 -17.20
N SER A 116 -7.98 4.07 -16.73
CA SER A 116 -9.12 3.73 -17.59
C SER A 116 -9.91 4.94 -18.05
N ASN A 117 -9.67 6.12 -17.48
CA ASN A 117 -10.39 7.36 -17.78
C ASN A 117 -9.54 8.27 -18.69
N PRO A 118 -9.88 8.39 -19.99
CA PRO A 118 -9.08 9.19 -20.92
C PRO A 118 -8.99 10.67 -20.54
N SER A 119 -10.03 11.24 -19.93
CA SER A 119 -10.07 12.67 -19.59
C SER A 119 -8.95 13.04 -18.63
N VAL A 120 -8.73 12.25 -17.57
CA VAL A 120 -7.67 12.54 -16.59
C VAL A 120 -6.28 12.15 -17.10
N MET A 121 -6.17 11.14 -17.97
CA MET A 121 -4.90 10.77 -18.60
C MET A 121 -4.42 11.85 -19.60
N LEU A 122 -5.33 12.34 -20.43
CA LEU A 122 -5.04 13.46 -21.35
C LEU A 122 -4.82 14.76 -20.59
N ALA A 123 -5.54 15.02 -19.49
CA ALA A 123 -5.25 16.16 -18.62
C ALA A 123 -3.82 16.09 -18.04
N ALA A 124 -3.36 14.91 -17.60
CA ALA A 124 -1.97 14.75 -17.13
C ALA A 124 -0.95 15.04 -18.24
N GLY A 125 -1.22 14.56 -19.46
CA GLY A 125 -0.40 14.88 -20.63
C GLY A 125 -0.38 16.38 -20.96
N LEU A 126 -1.52 17.06 -20.83
CA LEU A 126 -1.62 18.52 -21.04
C LEU A 126 -0.86 19.32 -19.97
N VAL A 127 -0.93 18.90 -18.70
CA VAL A 127 -0.12 19.48 -17.61
C VAL A 127 1.36 19.30 -17.93
N ALA A 128 1.77 18.08 -18.32
CA ALA A 128 3.15 17.78 -18.69
C ALA A 128 3.64 18.65 -19.85
N ARG A 129 2.83 18.79 -20.92
CA ARG A 129 3.14 19.67 -22.04
C ARG A 129 3.37 21.12 -21.60
N LYS A 130 2.41 21.70 -20.89
CA LYS A 130 2.49 23.10 -20.42
C LYS A 130 3.66 23.35 -19.46
N ALA A 131 4.03 22.34 -18.66
CA ALA A 131 5.18 22.38 -17.77
C ALA A 131 6.51 22.33 -18.54
N VAL A 132 6.63 21.40 -19.48
CA VAL A 132 7.81 21.23 -20.33
C VAL A 132 8.05 22.45 -21.22
N GLU A 133 6.99 23.02 -21.81
CA GLU A 133 7.06 24.25 -22.61
C GLU A 133 7.57 25.46 -21.81
N ARG A 134 7.37 25.46 -20.49
CA ARG A 134 7.90 26.48 -19.56
C ARG A 134 9.29 26.14 -19.01
N GLY A 135 9.86 24.99 -19.37
CA GLY A 135 11.17 24.57 -18.92
C GLY A 135 11.21 23.94 -17.53
N LEU A 136 10.06 23.56 -16.96
CA LEU A 136 10.01 22.84 -15.69
C LEU A 136 10.61 21.43 -15.82
N LYS A 137 11.20 20.95 -14.71
CA LYS A 137 11.76 19.60 -14.58
C LYS A 137 11.34 19.00 -13.25
N VAL A 138 11.20 17.68 -13.22
CA VAL A 138 10.98 16.91 -11.99
C VAL A 138 12.29 16.82 -11.20
N ARG A 139 12.22 16.85 -9.87
CA ARG A 139 13.39 16.73 -8.99
C ARG A 139 14.07 15.36 -9.16
N PRO A 140 15.42 15.27 -9.14
CA PRO A 140 16.15 14.02 -9.41
C PRO A 140 15.84 12.85 -8.48
N TYR A 141 15.42 13.11 -7.24
CA TYR A 141 15.08 12.08 -6.25
C TYR A 141 13.67 11.47 -6.44
N VAL A 142 12.84 12.06 -7.31
CA VAL A 142 11.47 11.59 -7.53
C VAL A 142 11.48 10.42 -8.51
N LYS A 143 11.05 9.25 -8.06
CA LYS A 143 10.81 8.10 -8.94
C LYS A 143 9.45 8.23 -9.63
N THR A 144 9.46 8.68 -10.87
CA THR A 144 8.28 8.80 -11.73
C THR A 144 7.97 7.50 -12.47
N SER A 145 6.70 7.26 -12.80
CA SER A 145 6.29 6.09 -13.60
C SER A 145 4.91 6.25 -14.23
N LEU A 146 4.75 5.76 -15.45
CA LEU A 146 3.46 5.60 -16.14
C LEU A 146 3.16 4.10 -16.35
N ALA A 147 2.14 3.61 -15.66
CA ALA A 147 1.70 2.22 -15.71
C ALA A 147 0.21 2.11 -16.04
N PRO A 148 -0.15 2.21 -17.34
CA PRO A 148 -1.53 2.19 -17.77
C PRO A 148 -2.14 0.78 -17.72
N GLY A 149 -3.46 0.72 -17.47
CA GLY A 149 -4.21 -0.53 -17.46
C GLY A 149 -4.46 -1.15 -18.84
N SER A 150 -4.16 -0.46 -19.94
CA SER A 150 -4.32 -0.95 -21.30
C SER A 150 -3.36 -0.25 -22.27
N ARG A 151 -3.00 -0.94 -23.35
CA ARG A 151 -2.24 -0.39 -24.49
C ARG A 151 -2.95 0.79 -25.16
N ALA A 152 -4.29 0.80 -25.15
CA ALA A 152 -5.09 1.86 -25.76
C ALA A 152 -4.77 3.25 -25.16
N VAL A 153 -4.37 3.28 -23.87
CA VAL A 153 -3.98 4.52 -23.18
C VAL A 153 -2.77 5.18 -23.83
N ILE A 154 -1.77 4.37 -24.18
CA ILE A 154 -0.56 4.85 -24.82
C ILE A 154 -0.85 5.33 -26.23
N GLU A 155 -1.72 4.63 -26.96
CA GLU A 155 -2.07 5.02 -28.32
C GLU A 155 -2.81 6.36 -28.37
N TYR A 156 -3.82 6.61 -27.52
CA TYR A 156 -4.46 7.93 -27.53
C TYR A 156 -3.54 9.04 -26.98
N LEU A 157 -2.59 8.76 -26.08
CA LEU A 157 -1.59 9.74 -25.63
C LEU A 157 -0.62 10.12 -26.75
N LYS A 158 -0.25 9.16 -27.60
CA LYS A 158 0.54 9.40 -28.82
C LYS A 158 -0.25 10.20 -29.84
N CYS A 159 -1.50 9.81 -30.14
CA CYS A 159 -2.37 10.53 -31.07
C CYS A 159 -2.60 11.99 -30.64
N ALA A 160 -2.66 12.26 -29.33
CA ALA A 160 -2.77 13.61 -28.79
C ALA A 160 -1.45 14.40 -28.80
N GLY A 161 -0.30 13.77 -29.11
CA GLY A 161 1.03 14.38 -29.03
C GLY A 161 1.47 14.68 -27.59
N LEU A 162 0.98 13.92 -26.61
CA LEU A 162 1.18 14.19 -25.18
C LEU A 162 2.14 13.20 -24.50
N LEU A 163 2.37 12.02 -25.07
CA LEU A 163 3.24 11.00 -24.46
C LEU A 163 4.67 11.50 -24.26
N GLU A 164 5.27 12.11 -25.29
CA GLU A 164 6.66 12.61 -25.24
C GLU A 164 6.86 13.63 -24.09
N HIS A 165 5.85 14.44 -23.80
CA HIS A 165 5.92 15.42 -22.70
C HIS A 165 5.91 14.76 -21.33
N LEU A 166 5.17 13.65 -21.18
CA LEU A 166 5.19 12.83 -19.96
C LEU A 166 6.57 12.17 -19.79
N GLU A 167 7.12 11.58 -20.86
CA GLU A 167 8.44 10.95 -20.88
C GLU A 167 9.56 11.96 -20.55
N ARG A 168 9.49 13.20 -21.06
CA ARG A 168 10.43 14.29 -20.70
C ARG A 168 10.42 14.66 -19.23
N LEU A 169 9.32 14.40 -18.51
CA LEU A 169 9.21 14.55 -17.05
C LEU A 169 9.50 13.24 -16.29
N GLY A 170 9.98 12.20 -16.99
CA GLY A 170 10.32 10.88 -16.44
C GLY A 170 9.13 9.94 -16.25
N PHE A 171 7.92 10.30 -16.70
CA PHE A 171 6.76 9.40 -16.68
C PHE A 171 6.80 8.43 -17.87
N ASP A 172 7.89 7.66 -17.96
CA ASP A 172 8.07 6.63 -18.97
C ASP A 172 7.07 5.47 -18.78
N LEU A 173 6.68 4.83 -19.87
CA LEU A 173 5.90 3.60 -19.84
C LEU A 173 6.73 2.48 -19.18
N VAL A 174 6.43 2.16 -17.92
CA VAL A 174 7.13 1.11 -17.17
C VAL A 174 6.50 -0.27 -17.33
N GLY A 175 5.30 -0.34 -17.89
CA GLY A 175 4.60 -1.60 -18.18
C GLY A 175 3.08 -1.50 -18.05
N PHE A 176 2.39 -2.53 -18.55
CA PHE A 176 0.94 -2.67 -18.46
C PHE A 176 0.57 -3.60 -17.30
N GLY A 177 0.13 -3.02 -16.18
CA GLY A 177 -0.22 -3.80 -15.00
C GLY A 177 -0.39 -2.95 -13.75
N CYS A 178 -0.58 -3.61 -12.59
CA CYS A 178 -0.87 -2.91 -11.34
C CYS A 178 0.31 -2.10 -10.79
N THR A 179 1.55 -2.55 -10.99
CA THR A 179 2.80 -1.87 -10.55
C THR A 179 2.69 -1.26 -9.15
N THR A 180 2.93 0.06 -9.00
CA THR A 180 2.90 0.81 -7.74
C THR A 180 1.55 0.70 -7.00
N CYS A 181 0.41 0.55 -7.70
CA CYS A 181 -0.91 0.42 -7.06
C CYS A 181 -1.03 -0.81 -6.13
N ILE A 182 -0.31 -1.90 -6.44
CA ILE A 182 -0.26 -3.11 -5.61
C ILE A 182 0.99 -3.19 -4.72
N GLY A 183 1.83 -2.15 -4.71
CA GLY A 183 3.09 -2.13 -3.96
C GLY A 183 4.30 -2.65 -4.74
N ASN A 184 4.14 -2.99 -6.02
CA ASN A 184 5.26 -3.32 -6.90
C ASN A 184 5.89 -2.03 -7.45
N SER A 185 6.33 -1.16 -6.54
CA SER A 185 6.94 0.13 -6.84
C SER A 185 8.43 0.02 -7.19
N GLY A 186 9.07 -1.12 -6.91
CA GLY A 186 10.50 -1.35 -7.10
C GLY A 186 11.37 -0.51 -6.14
N PRO A 187 12.70 -0.67 -6.14
CA PRO A 187 13.58 0.06 -5.23
C PRO A 187 13.62 1.56 -5.55
N LEU A 188 13.82 2.40 -4.52
CA LEU A 188 14.27 3.77 -4.72
C LEU A 188 15.73 3.80 -5.20
N ASP A 189 16.20 4.95 -5.67
CA ASP A 189 17.64 5.16 -5.89
C ASP A 189 18.41 4.87 -4.59
N GLU A 190 19.57 4.24 -4.67
CA GLU A 190 20.30 3.79 -3.49
C GLU A 190 20.68 4.95 -2.57
N ALA A 191 21.03 6.10 -3.12
CA ALA A 191 21.39 7.28 -2.34
C ALA A 191 20.16 7.85 -1.61
N VAL A 192 19.00 7.86 -2.28
CA VAL A 192 17.71 8.28 -1.69
C VAL A 192 17.28 7.30 -0.60
N ALA A 193 17.32 5.99 -0.87
CA ALA A 193 16.94 4.95 0.09
C ALA A 193 17.80 5.05 1.37
N ARG A 194 19.11 5.21 1.21
CA ARG A 194 20.04 5.34 2.33
C ARG A 194 19.77 6.60 3.15
N ALA A 195 19.56 7.73 2.48
CA ALA A 195 19.23 9.00 3.14
C ALA A 195 17.95 8.89 3.98
N VAL A 196 16.91 8.25 3.43
CA VAL A 196 15.63 8.03 4.12
C VAL A 196 15.80 7.17 5.37
N ASP A 197 16.52 6.05 5.26
CA ASP A 197 16.67 5.10 6.38
C ASP A 197 17.58 5.66 7.48
N GLU A 198 18.75 6.19 7.13
CA GLU A 198 19.74 6.71 8.10
C GLU A 198 19.22 7.92 8.88
N ASN A 199 18.38 8.74 8.25
CA ASN A 199 17.83 9.96 8.85
C ASN A 199 16.38 9.82 9.31
N ARG A 200 15.78 8.63 9.14
CA ARG A 200 14.37 8.34 9.50
C ARG A 200 13.39 9.33 8.88
N MET A 201 13.63 9.71 7.63
CA MET A 201 12.86 10.75 6.96
C MET A 201 11.40 10.33 6.75
N VAL A 202 10.48 11.29 6.87
CA VAL A 202 9.08 11.12 6.48
C VAL A 202 8.95 11.53 5.02
N VAL A 203 9.12 10.60 4.10
CA VAL A 203 8.94 10.85 2.66
C VAL A 203 7.57 10.38 2.16
N ALA A 204 7.14 10.97 1.05
CA ALA A 204 5.82 10.79 0.48
C ALA A 204 5.84 10.02 -0.85
N ALA A 205 4.75 9.29 -1.10
CA ALA A 205 4.36 8.83 -2.43
C ALA A 205 3.05 9.48 -2.85
N VAL A 206 2.98 9.96 -4.09
CA VAL A 206 1.76 10.46 -4.70
C VAL A 206 1.40 9.56 -5.86
N LEU A 207 0.19 9.00 -5.87
CA LEU A 207 -0.21 8.03 -6.89
C LEU A 207 -1.67 8.15 -7.28
N SER A 208 -1.97 7.81 -8.54
CA SER A 208 -3.35 7.73 -9.05
C SER A 208 -4.06 6.41 -8.72
N GLY A 209 -3.69 5.80 -7.59
CA GLY A 209 -4.25 4.56 -7.08
C GLY A 209 -5.56 4.75 -6.31
N ASN A 210 -5.97 3.70 -5.60
CA ASN A 210 -7.17 3.70 -4.74
C ASN A 210 -6.90 3.24 -3.29
N ARG A 211 -5.65 2.90 -2.97
CA ARG A 211 -5.25 2.42 -1.64
C ARG A 211 -3.87 2.95 -1.26
N ASN A 212 -3.76 3.47 -0.05
CA ASN A 212 -2.57 4.13 0.49
C ASN A 212 -2.30 3.74 1.96
N PHE A 213 -2.69 2.51 2.34
CA PHE A 213 -2.36 1.97 3.66
C PHE A 213 -0.84 1.98 3.91
N GLU A 214 -0.45 2.24 5.16
CA GLU A 214 0.95 2.32 5.57
C GLU A 214 1.73 1.04 5.17
N GLY A 215 2.91 1.21 4.57
CA GLY A 215 3.75 0.10 4.08
C GLY A 215 3.26 -0.60 2.81
N ARG A 216 2.10 -0.22 2.24
CA ARG A 216 1.57 -0.85 1.01
C ARG A 216 2.30 -0.39 -0.25
N ILE A 217 2.58 0.91 -0.38
CA ILE A 217 3.11 1.49 -1.63
C ILE A 217 4.59 1.18 -1.79
N HIS A 218 5.37 1.43 -0.75
CA HIS A 218 6.80 1.16 -0.70
C HIS A 218 7.21 1.08 0.79
N PRO A 219 8.12 0.18 1.20
CA PRO A 219 8.48 -0.03 2.61
C PRO A 219 9.04 1.23 3.30
N GLN A 220 9.80 2.04 2.57
CA GLN A 220 10.44 3.27 3.08
C GLN A 220 9.52 4.51 3.05
N VAL A 221 8.31 4.40 2.49
CA VAL A 221 7.37 5.52 2.38
C VAL A 221 6.36 5.45 3.53
N ARG A 222 6.35 6.50 4.36
CA ARG A 222 5.42 6.62 5.51
C ARG A 222 4.15 7.38 5.17
N ALA A 223 4.19 8.27 4.19
CA ALA A 223 3.04 9.06 3.75
C ALA A 223 2.66 8.72 2.30
N ALA A 224 1.41 8.34 2.04
CA ALA A 224 0.94 8.04 0.69
C ALA A 224 -0.38 8.78 0.40
N TYR A 225 -0.40 9.52 -0.72
CA TYR A 225 -1.53 10.33 -1.14
C TYR A 225 -2.12 9.84 -2.47
N LEU A 226 -3.42 9.56 -2.46
CA LEU A 226 -4.20 9.21 -3.64
C LEU A 226 -4.70 10.48 -4.31
N THR A 227 -4.51 10.62 -5.61
CA THR A 227 -4.97 11.81 -6.35
C THR A 227 -5.19 11.55 -7.84
N SER A 228 -5.59 12.55 -8.60
CA SER A 228 -5.76 12.44 -10.04
C SER A 228 -4.41 12.42 -10.78
N PRO A 229 -4.29 11.75 -11.94
CA PRO A 229 -3.08 11.77 -12.76
C PRO A 229 -2.44 13.17 -12.98
N PRO A 230 -3.17 14.26 -13.30
CA PRO A 230 -2.55 15.58 -13.44
C PRO A 230 -1.97 16.13 -12.13
N LEU A 231 -2.55 15.81 -10.96
CA LEU A 231 -1.97 16.18 -9.67
C LEU A 231 -0.74 15.35 -9.32
N VAL A 232 -0.67 14.09 -9.76
CA VAL A 232 0.57 13.30 -9.66
C VAL A 232 1.72 14.02 -10.38
N VAL A 233 1.47 14.54 -11.60
CA VAL A 233 2.46 15.33 -12.34
C VAL A 233 2.82 16.62 -11.58
N ALA A 234 1.82 17.35 -11.06
CA ALA A 234 2.06 18.58 -10.32
C ALA A 234 2.92 18.37 -9.06
N TYR A 235 2.63 17.35 -8.25
CA TYR A 235 3.44 17.02 -7.07
C TYR A 235 4.83 16.47 -7.42
N ALA A 236 4.98 15.78 -8.56
CA ALA A 236 6.31 15.38 -9.04
C ALA A 236 7.17 16.60 -9.40
N LEU A 237 6.58 17.62 -10.02
CA LEU A 237 7.25 18.88 -10.35
C LEU A 237 7.63 19.66 -9.08
N ALA A 238 6.69 19.80 -8.14
CA ALA A 238 6.94 20.44 -6.85
C ALA A 238 8.01 19.70 -6.03
N GLY A 239 8.05 18.38 -6.12
CA GLY A 239 9.01 17.52 -5.42
C GLY A 239 8.70 17.32 -3.94
N THR A 240 7.61 17.88 -3.41
CA THR A 240 7.21 17.77 -2.01
C THR A 240 5.68 17.88 -1.86
N VAL A 241 5.12 17.23 -0.85
CA VAL A 241 3.73 17.45 -0.40
C VAL A 241 3.65 18.49 0.73
N ASP A 242 4.79 18.97 1.24
CA ASP A 242 4.86 20.07 2.20
C ASP A 242 4.75 21.46 1.50
N ILE A 243 3.84 21.57 0.54
CA ILE A 243 3.64 22.76 -0.31
C ILE A 243 2.19 23.27 -0.23
N ASP A 244 1.97 24.58 -0.17
CA ASP A 244 0.69 25.16 -0.59
C ASP A 244 0.65 25.19 -2.12
N LEU A 245 0.15 24.13 -2.74
CA LEU A 245 0.13 23.98 -4.20
C LEU A 245 -0.73 25.07 -4.91
N GLN A 246 -1.57 25.82 -4.18
CA GLN A 246 -2.35 26.91 -4.74
C GLN A 246 -1.63 28.27 -4.65
N GLY A 247 -0.90 28.48 -3.55
CA GLY A 247 -0.20 29.74 -3.25
C GLY A 247 1.25 29.79 -3.72
N GLU A 248 1.94 28.64 -3.78
CA GLU A 248 3.37 28.54 -4.09
C GLU A 248 3.63 28.03 -5.52
N PRO A 249 4.77 28.42 -6.13
CA PRO A 249 5.15 27.91 -7.45
C PRO A 249 5.44 26.41 -7.39
N VAL A 250 4.98 25.67 -8.41
CA VAL A 250 5.34 24.24 -8.59
C VAL A 250 6.79 24.07 -9.05
N GLY A 251 7.43 25.15 -9.48
CA GLY A 251 8.83 25.21 -9.88
C GLY A 251 9.16 26.52 -10.57
N HIS A 252 10.38 26.63 -11.07
CA HIS A 252 10.86 27.80 -11.81
C HIS A 252 11.14 27.42 -13.26
N GLY A 253 10.69 28.25 -14.19
CA GLY A 253 10.88 28.06 -15.62
C GLY A 253 12.35 28.21 -16.05
N ALA A 254 12.62 27.97 -17.33
CA ALA A 254 13.97 28.12 -17.88
C ALA A 254 14.53 29.55 -17.79
N ASP A 255 13.65 30.54 -17.69
CA ASP A 255 13.92 31.96 -17.49
C ASP A 255 14.06 32.36 -16.01
N GLY A 256 13.92 31.40 -15.08
CA GLY A 256 13.90 31.65 -13.64
C GLY A 256 12.56 32.16 -13.11
N ALA A 257 11.54 32.34 -13.95
CA ALA A 257 10.24 32.85 -13.50
C ALA A 257 9.47 31.78 -12.70
N PRO A 258 8.77 32.17 -11.61
CA PRO A 258 7.93 31.24 -10.86
C PRO A 258 6.77 30.76 -11.72
N VAL A 259 6.56 29.44 -11.79
CA VAL A 259 5.42 28.82 -12.48
C VAL A 259 4.49 28.23 -11.43
N TYR A 260 3.23 28.64 -11.45
CA TYR A 260 2.21 28.17 -10.52
C TYR A 260 1.36 27.05 -11.14
N LEU A 261 0.65 26.31 -10.29
CA LEU A 261 -0.27 25.25 -10.74
C LEU A 261 -1.26 25.78 -11.80
N ARG A 262 -1.83 26.95 -11.56
CA ARG A 262 -2.78 27.62 -12.48
C ARG A 262 -2.23 27.89 -13.87
N ASP A 263 -0.91 28.04 -14.02
CA ASP A 263 -0.27 28.36 -15.30
C ASP A 263 -0.17 27.13 -16.21
N ILE A 264 -0.14 25.93 -15.61
CA ILE A 264 0.01 24.64 -16.29
C ILE A 264 -1.26 23.79 -16.24
N TRP A 265 -2.28 24.20 -15.50
CA TRP A 265 -3.53 23.44 -15.39
C TRP A 265 -4.37 23.56 -16.67
N PRO A 266 -4.89 22.45 -17.23
CA PRO A 266 -5.77 22.50 -18.38
C PRO A 266 -7.20 22.89 -17.99
N THR A 267 -7.86 23.64 -18.87
CA THR A 267 -9.30 23.88 -18.78
C THR A 267 -10.10 22.63 -19.20
N ASN A 268 -11.36 22.54 -18.78
CA ASN A 268 -12.25 21.46 -19.22
C ASN A 268 -12.43 21.41 -20.75
N GLY A 269 -12.38 22.57 -21.42
CA GLY A 269 -12.44 22.65 -22.88
C GLY A 269 -11.21 22.03 -23.55
N GLU A 270 -10.00 22.35 -23.07
CA GLU A 270 -8.76 21.74 -23.58
C GLU A 270 -8.75 20.21 -23.42
N VAL A 271 -9.27 19.71 -22.30
CA VAL A 271 -9.39 18.26 -22.06
C VAL A 271 -10.42 17.63 -23.00
N ALA A 272 -11.60 18.24 -23.15
CA ALA A 272 -12.64 17.73 -24.04
C ALA A 272 -12.18 17.68 -25.50
N ASP A 273 -11.46 18.72 -25.96
CA ASP A 273 -10.87 18.77 -27.29
C ASP A 273 -9.83 17.67 -27.50
N ALA A 274 -8.96 17.44 -26.51
CA ALA A 274 -7.97 16.37 -26.57
C ALA A 274 -8.65 14.99 -26.65
N VAL A 275 -9.69 14.74 -25.84
CA VAL A 275 -10.46 13.49 -25.86
C VAL A 275 -11.11 13.28 -27.23
N SER A 276 -11.83 14.28 -27.73
CA SER A 276 -12.54 14.23 -29.01
C SER A 276 -11.61 13.93 -30.19
N ARG A 277 -10.38 14.48 -30.18
CA ARG A 277 -9.41 14.28 -31.26
C ARG A 277 -8.65 12.95 -31.17
N ALA A 278 -8.34 12.48 -29.97
CA ALA A 278 -7.39 11.39 -29.79
C ALA A 278 -8.01 10.05 -29.40
N VAL A 279 -9.25 10.03 -28.89
CA VAL A 279 -9.91 8.80 -28.44
C VAL A 279 -10.92 8.35 -29.48
N SER A 280 -10.62 7.27 -30.20
CA SER A 280 -11.48 6.72 -31.25
C SER A 280 -11.79 5.24 -31.00
N ALA A 281 -12.92 4.76 -31.52
CA ALA A 281 -13.27 3.34 -31.46
C ALA A 281 -12.27 2.45 -32.21
N GLU A 282 -11.58 2.99 -33.22
CA GLU A 282 -10.57 2.30 -34.02
C GLU A 282 -9.36 1.90 -33.16
N ILE A 283 -8.83 2.81 -32.34
CA ILE A 283 -7.74 2.52 -31.39
C ILE A 283 -8.07 1.30 -30.53
N PHE A 284 -9.29 1.21 -30.02
CA PHE A 284 -9.71 0.06 -29.21
C PHE A 284 -9.81 -1.22 -30.06
N ARG A 285 -10.41 -1.18 -31.26
CA ARG A 285 -10.50 -2.37 -32.11
C ARG A 285 -9.11 -2.92 -32.46
N GLU A 286 -8.19 -2.06 -32.86
CA GLU A 286 -6.82 -2.46 -33.21
C GLU A 286 -6.06 -2.98 -32.00
N THR A 287 -6.11 -2.27 -30.88
CA THR A 287 -5.40 -2.67 -29.67
C THR A 287 -5.82 -4.05 -29.16
N TYR A 288 -7.13 -4.33 -29.17
CA TYR A 288 -7.67 -5.57 -28.62
C TYR A 288 -7.67 -6.74 -29.62
N ALA A 289 -7.53 -6.49 -30.92
CA ALA A 289 -7.38 -7.55 -31.92
C ALA A 289 -6.15 -8.44 -31.67
N HIS A 290 -5.10 -7.88 -31.07
CA HIS A 290 -3.79 -8.53 -30.87
C HIS A 290 -3.48 -8.85 -29.40
N ILE A 291 -4.48 -8.82 -28.50
CA ILE A 291 -4.23 -8.94 -27.05
C ILE A 291 -3.63 -10.29 -26.62
N PHE A 292 -3.89 -11.35 -27.38
CA PHE A 292 -3.41 -12.72 -27.09
C PHE A 292 -2.13 -13.11 -27.83
N GLU A 293 -1.67 -12.31 -28.79
CA GLU A 293 -0.46 -12.63 -29.56
C GLU A 293 0.78 -12.61 -28.67
N GLY A 294 0.80 -11.73 -27.66
CA GLY A 294 1.93 -11.60 -26.73
C GLY A 294 3.21 -11.13 -27.41
N GLU A 295 4.32 -11.11 -26.66
CA GLU A 295 5.67 -10.93 -27.23
C GLU A 295 6.35 -12.29 -27.49
N GLU A 296 7.50 -12.28 -28.16
CA GLU A 296 8.26 -13.51 -28.50
C GLU A 296 8.45 -14.44 -27.29
N ARG A 297 8.76 -13.87 -26.11
CA ARG A 297 8.91 -14.63 -24.87
C ARG A 297 7.64 -15.39 -24.50
N TRP A 298 6.47 -14.76 -24.61
CA TRP A 298 5.18 -15.40 -24.35
C TRP A 298 4.91 -16.51 -25.36
N ALA A 299 5.10 -16.24 -26.65
CA ALA A 299 4.89 -17.21 -27.72
C ALA A 299 5.85 -18.41 -27.64
N SER A 300 7.04 -18.23 -27.07
CA SER A 300 8.07 -19.26 -26.93
C SER A 300 7.89 -20.18 -25.70
N LEU A 301 6.94 -19.90 -24.82
CA LEU A 301 6.71 -20.74 -23.63
C LEU A 301 6.22 -22.12 -24.06
N GLY A 302 7.00 -23.16 -23.73
CA GLY A 302 6.59 -24.55 -23.91
C GLY A 302 5.36 -24.83 -23.04
N ILE A 303 4.27 -25.30 -23.66
CA ILE A 303 3.03 -25.67 -22.97
C ILE A 303 3.06 -27.19 -22.75
N PRO A 304 3.10 -27.68 -21.50
CA PRO A 304 3.01 -29.10 -21.22
C PRO A 304 1.68 -29.68 -21.73
N GLU A 305 1.70 -30.90 -22.26
CA GLU A 305 0.49 -31.62 -22.65
C GLU A 305 -0.08 -32.41 -21.46
N GLY A 306 -1.41 -32.55 -21.38
CA GLY A 306 -2.10 -33.37 -20.38
C GLY A 306 -3.09 -32.61 -19.50
N ALA A 307 -3.89 -33.36 -18.73
CA ALA A 307 -4.94 -32.81 -17.86
C ALA A 307 -4.52 -32.64 -16.39
N LEU A 308 -3.40 -33.25 -15.98
CA LEU A 308 -2.88 -33.20 -14.62
C LEU A 308 -1.60 -32.38 -14.58
N TYR A 309 -1.49 -31.50 -13.59
CA TYR A 309 -0.30 -30.68 -13.39
C TYR A 309 0.82 -31.52 -12.78
N GLU A 310 1.97 -31.59 -13.46
CA GLU A 310 3.18 -32.24 -12.95
C GLU A 310 3.90 -31.31 -11.98
N TRP A 311 3.89 -31.66 -10.70
CA TRP A 311 4.53 -30.87 -9.66
C TRP A 311 6.04 -31.08 -9.66
N ASP A 312 6.79 -30.03 -9.98
CA ASP A 312 8.24 -30.01 -9.85
C ASP A 312 8.66 -29.80 -8.36
N PRO A 313 9.33 -30.77 -7.71
CA PRO A 313 9.79 -30.64 -6.34
C PRO A 313 10.92 -29.60 -6.16
N GLY A 314 11.57 -29.17 -7.25
CA GLY A 314 12.55 -28.07 -7.24
C GLY A 314 11.90 -26.69 -7.34
N SER A 315 10.62 -26.59 -7.72
CA SER A 315 9.97 -25.31 -7.93
C SER A 315 9.87 -24.49 -6.65
N THR A 316 10.32 -23.24 -6.71
CA THR A 316 10.15 -22.26 -5.62
C THR A 316 8.91 -21.38 -5.80
N TYR A 317 8.16 -21.56 -6.89
CA TYR A 317 6.96 -20.78 -7.23
C TYR A 317 5.67 -21.58 -7.12
N LEU A 318 5.67 -22.85 -7.52
CA LEU A 318 4.50 -23.72 -7.56
C LEU A 318 4.76 -24.96 -6.70
N ARG A 319 4.01 -25.11 -5.61
CA ARG A 319 4.09 -26.27 -4.70
C ARG A 319 2.70 -26.84 -4.47
N ARG A 320 2.59 -28.18 -4.50
CA ARG A 320 1.33 -28.86 -4.19
C ARG A 320 0.91 -28.50 -2.76
N PRO A 321 -0.25 -27.85 -2.54
CA PRO A 321 -0.67 -27.46 -1.21
C PRO A 321 -1.30 -28.62 -0.44
N PRO A 322 -1.26 -28.61 0.91
CA PRO A 322 -1.73 -29.71 1.74
C PRO A 322 -3.25 -29.69 1.99
N PHE A 323 -4.01 -28.77 1.36
CA PHE A 323 -5.41 -28.50 1.69
C PHE A 323 -6.37 -29.70 1.58
N VAL A 324 -6.01 -30.70 0.77
CA VAL A 324 -6.82 -31.90 0.52
C VAL A 324 -6.10 -33.19 0.93
N GLU A 325 -4.99 -33.07 1.65
CA GLU A 325 -4.30 -34.23 2.21
C GLU A 325 -5.16 -34.85 3.32
N GLY A 326 -5.34 -36.18 3.26
CA GLY A 326 -6.19 -36.89 4.22
C GLY A 326 -7.69 -36.59 4.12
N LEU A 327 -8.15 -35.96 3.04
CA LEU A 327 -9.58 -35.69 2.83
C LEU A 327 -10.35 -37.01 2.71
N ALA A 328 -11.27 -37.25 3.65
CA ALA A 328 -12.17 -38.40 3.63
C ALA A 328 -13.44 -38.10 2.80
N PRO A 329 -14.09 -39.11 2.19
CA PRO A 329 -15.35 -38.92 1.46
C PRO A 329 -16.48 -38.38 2.33
N GLU A 330 -16.52 -38.78 3.60
CA GLU A 330 -17.46 -38.30 4.60
C GLU A 330 -16.73 -37.31 5.52
N PRO A 331 -17.25 -36.09 5.73
CA PRO A 331 -16.61 -35.14 6.64
C PRO A 331 -16.75 -35.60 8.10
N PRO A 332 -15.76 -35.36 8.95
CA PRO A 332 -15.89 -35.62 10.38
C PRO A 332 -17.00 -34.74 10.98
N ALA A 333 -17.64 -35.24 12.03
CA ALA A 333 -18.58 -34.42 12.80
C ALA A 333 -17.87 -33.17 13.35
N PRO A 334 -18.54 -32.00 13.40
CA PRO A 334 -18.00 -30.83 14.08
C PRO A 334 -17.62 -31.18 15.52
N ALA A 335 -16.52 -30.60 16.01
CA ALA A 335 -16.01 -30.81 17.35
C ALA A 335 -15.74 -29.47 18.03
N ASP A 336 -15.87 -29.47 19.35
CA ASP A 336 -15.51 -28.32 20.17
C ASP A 336 -14.00 -28.04 20.11
N ILE A 337 -13.61 -26.78 20.29
CA ILE A 337 -12.21 -26.37 20.29
C ILE A 337 -11.76 -26.21 21.74
N ILE A 338 -10.92 -27.12 22.22
CA ILE A 338 -10.52 -27.18 23.63
C ILE A 338 -9.05 -26.84 23.79
N GLY A 339 -8.72 -26.01 24.79
CA GLY A 339 -7.34 -25.71 25.18
C GLY A 339 -6.59 -24.83 24.17
N ALA A 340 -7.31 -24.01 23.41
CA ALA A 340 -6.70 -23.18 22.38
C ALA A 340 -5.90 -22.02 22.96
N ARG A 341 -4.87 -21.59 22.23
CA ARG A 341 -4.00 -20.46 22.57
C ARG A 341 -4.13 -19.34 21.54
N VAL A 342 -3.99 -18.09 22.00
CA VAL A 342 -4.01 -16.93 21.11
C VAL A 342 -2.67 -16.79 20.42
N LEU A 343 -2.67 -16.94 19.09
CA LEU A 343 -1.50 -16.73 18.24
C LEU A 343 -1.32 -15.25 17.89
N VAL A 344 -2.41 -14.51 17.67
CA VAL A 344 -2.40 -13.09 17.31
C VAL A 344 -3.57 -12.39 18.02
N MET A 345 -3.29 -11.26 18.66
CA MET A 345 -4.30 -10.34 19.19
C MET A 345 -4.05 -8.94 18.63
N VAL A 346 -5.05 -8.37 17.96
CA VAL A 346 -4.90 -7.11 17.22
C VAL A 346 -6.11 -6.19 17.40
N GLY A 347 -5.89 -4.90 17.20
CA GLY A 347 -6.93 -3.89 17.28
C GLY A 347 -7.83 -3.81 16.03
N ASP A 348 -8.33 -2.60 15.78
CA ASP A 348 -9.27 -2.31 14.70
C ASP A 348 -8.60 -2.19 13.32
N SER A 349 -9.39 -2.37 12.27
CA SER A 349 -9.07 -2.12 10.86
C SER A 349 -7.82 -2.84 10.36
N VAL A 350 -7.55 -4.04 10.89
CA VAL A 350 -6.48 -4.92 10.38
C VAL A 350 -6.81 -5.37 8.97
N THR A 351 -6.06 -4.83 8.01
CA THR A 351 -6.25 -5.13 6.58
C THR A 351 -5.76 -6.52 6.17
N THR A 352 -6.21 -7.05 5.03
CA THR A 352 -5.65 -8.28 4.46
C THR A 352 -4.19 -8.14 4.01
N ASP A 353 -3.65 -6.92 3.87
CA ASP A 353 -2.21 -6.71 3.69
C ASP A 353 -1.42 -6.92 4.98
N HIS A 354 -2.02 -6.70 6.16
CA HIS A 354 -1.41 -7.07 7.44
C HIS A 354 -1.40 -8.59 7.63
N ILE A 355 -2.50 -9.25 7.28
CA ILE A 355 -2.67 -10.70 7.44
C ILE A 355 -1.84 -11.48 6.40
N SER A 356 -1.81 -11.02 5.15
CA SER A 356 -1.08 -11.69 4.07
C SER A 356 -0.47 -10.64 3.14
N PRO A 357 0.72 -10.10 3.44
CA PRO A 357 1.37 -9.09 2.61
C PRO A 357 1.60 -9.58 1.17
N ALA A 358 1.64 -8.65 0.21
CA ALA A 358 1.91 -8.97 -1.20
C ALA A 358 3.23 -8.40 -1.72
N GLY A 359 3.86 -7.49 -0.98
CA GLY A 359 5.08 -6.79 -1.37
C GLY A 359 6.35 -7.60 -1.19
N ALA A 360 7.47 -6.91 -1.03
CA ALA A 360 8.80 -7.50 -0.90
C ALA A 360 8.91 -8.46 0.30
N ILE A 361 9.76 -9.48 0.15
CA ILE A 361 10.10 -10.44 1.20
C ILE A 361 11.40 -9.97 1.86
N ALA A 362 11.37 -9.70 3.16
CA ALA A 362 12.57 -9.31 3.91
C ALA A 362 13.53 -10.50 4.08
N LYS A 363 14.84 -10.23 3.97
CA LYS A 363 15.90 -11.26 4.05
C LYS A 363 15.85 -12.08 5.33
N ASP A 364 15.72 -11.38 6.45
CA ASP A 364 15.70 -11.91 7.80
C ASP A 364 14.36 -12.52 8.24
N SER A 365 13.31 -12.42 7.40
CA SER A 365 11.99 -13.01 7.67
C SER A 365 12.00 -14.54 7.53
N PRO A 366 11.03 -15.26 8.13
CA PRO A 366 10.92 -16.71 7.96
C PRO A 366 10.86 -17.14 6.49
N ALA A 367 10.13 -16.40 5.65
CA ALA A 367 10.03 -16.68 4.22
C ALA A 367 11.33 -16.41 3.47
N GLY A 368 12.07 -15.36 3.86
CA GLY A 368 13.38 -15.04 3.32
C GLY A 368 14.38 -16.16 3.60
N ARG A 369 14.52 -16.57 4.87
CA ARG A 369 15.41 -17.68 5.27
C ARG A 369 15.07 -18.99 4.53
N TYR A 370 13.79 -19.32 4.41
CA TYR A 370 13.35 -20.49 3.64
C TYR A 370 13.76 -20.44 2.16
N LEU A 371 13.75 -19.26 1.54
CA LEU A 371 14.20 -19.11 0.16
C LEU A 371 15.73 -19.21 0.06
N GLU A 372 16.48 -18.70 1.05
CA GLU A 372 17.94 -18.87 1.11
C GLU A 372 18.34 -20.34 1.31
N ASP A 373 17.60 -21.08 2.15
CA ASP A 373 17.80 -22.53 2.36
C ASP A 373 17.55 -23.34 1.07
N LEU A 374 16.87 -22.75 0.08
CA LEU A 374 16.64 -23.30 -1.26
C LEU A 374 17.58 -22.69 -2.31
N ASP A 375 18.67 -22.05 -1.88
CA ASP A 375 19.69 -21.40 -2.72
C ASP A 375 19.13 -20.26 -3.62
N VAL A 376 17.99 -19.66 -3.26
CA VAL A 376 17.46 -18.49 -3.96
C VAL A 376 18.14 -17.23 -3.40
N PRO A 377 18.86 -16.43 -4.21
CA PRO A 377 19.48 -15.21 -3.70
C PRO A 377 18.42 -14.12 -3.42
N PRO A 378 18.64 -13.20 -2.45
CA PRO A 378 17.67 -12.15 -2.09
C PRO A 378 17.12 -11.33 -3.26
N ARG A 379 17.94 -11.04 -4.27
CA ARG A 379 17.52 -10.32 -5.49
C ARG A 379 16.46 -11.08 -6.32
N GLU A 380 16.32 -12.39 -6.10
CA GLU A 380 15.35 -13.28 -6.77
C GLU A 380 14.21 -13.72 -5.86
N PHE A 381 14.14 -13.24 -4.61
CA PHE A 381 13.01 -13.52 -3.73
C PHE A 381 11.68 -13.11 -4.35
N ASN A 382 11.70 -12.04 -5.14
CA ASN A 382 10.51 -11.43 -5.74
C ASN A 382 9.56 -10.96 -4.61
N SER A 383 8.26 -10.94 -4.86
CA SER A 383 7.27 -10.50 -3.87
C SER A 383 6.44 -11.67 -3.33
N TYR A 384 5.83 -11.51 -2.15
CA TYR A 384 4.85 -12.48 -1.65
C TYR A 384 3.72 -12.70 -2.67
N GLY A 385 3.29 -11.65 -3.38
CA GLY A 385 2.29 -11.77 -4.44
C GLY A 385 2.69 -12.76 -5.55
N SER A 386 3.97 -12.76 -5.94
CA SER A 386 4.50 -13.69 -6.94
C SER A 386 4.62 -15.14 -6.44
N ARG A 387 4.73 -15.33 -5.11
CA ARG A 387 4.93 -16.63 -4.46
C ARG A 387 3.62 -17.31 -4.04
N ARG A 388 2.47 -16.79 -4.47
CA ARG A 388 1.12 -17.31 -4.13
C ARG A 388 0.85 -18.75 -4.53
N GLY A 389 1.62 -19.32 -5.45
CA GLY A 389 1.54 -20.74 -5.80
C GLY A 389 2.35 -21.65 -4.87
N ASN A 390 3.11 -21.08 -3.94
CA ASN A 390 3.97 -21.80 -3.00
C ASN A 390 3.49 -21.58 -1.56
N HIS A 391 2.79 -22.56 -1.01
CA HIS A 391 2.22 -22.45 0.32
C HIS A 391 3.26 -22.33 1.44
N GLU A 392 4.47 -22.86 1.26
CA GLU A 392 5.55 -22.75 2.25
C GLU A 392 5.99 -21.29 2.45
N VAL A 393 6.08 -20.53 1.35
CA VAL A 393 6.42 -19.10 1.40
C VAL A 393 5.25 -18.31 1.97
N MET A 394 4.03 -18.58 1.51
CA MET A 394 2.86 -17.80 1.90
C MET A 394 2.44 -18.02 3.35
N MET A 395 2.56 -19.24 3.87
CA MET A 395 2.36 -19.55 5.28
C MET A 395 3.36 -18.77 6.16
N ARG A 396 4.64 -18.77 5.78
CA ARG A 396 5.70 -17.99 6.47
C ARG A 396 5.48 -16.48 6.38
N GLY A 397 4.84 -16.02 5.31
CA GLY A 397 4.45 -14.62 5.12
C GLY A 397 3.19 -14.22 5.86
N THR A 398 2.43 -15.15 6.44
CA THR A 398 1.17 -14.83 7.10
C THR A 398 1.42 -14.09 8.40
N PHE A 399 0.77 -12.94 8.58
CA PHE A 399 1.03 -11.94 9.61
C PHE A 399 2.45 -11.34 9.59
N ALA A 400 3.23 -11.52 8.51
CA ALA A 400 4.59 -11.01 8.42
C ALA A 400 4.70 -9.55 7.93
N ASN A 401 3.61 -8.80 7.92
CA ASN A 401 3.64 -7.40 7.52
C ASN A 401 4.46 -6.58 8.52
N ILE A 402 5.42 -5.79 8.04
CA ILE A 402 6.35 -5.00 8.84
C ILE A 402 5.69 -3.97 9.76
N ARG A 403 4.41 -3.63 9.55
CA ARG A 403 3.62 -2.67 10.32
C ARG A 403 2.61 -3.32 11.26
N LEU A 404 2.54 -4.65 11.30
CA LEU A 404 1.63 -5.34 12.22
C LEU A 404 2.06 -5.06 13.67
N ARG A 405 1.09 -4.72 14.51
CA ARG A 405 1.29 -4.52 15.95
C ARG A 405 0.44 -5.54 16.70
N ASN A 406 1.09 -6.56 17.22
CA ASN A 406 0.43 -7.65 17.93
C ASN A 406 0.44 -7.37 19.44
N GLU A 407 -0.73 -7.29 20.05
CA GLU A 407 -0.91 -6.91 21.46
C GLU A 407 -0.25 -7.92 22.42
N VAL A 408 -0.08 -9.18 22.00
CA VAL A 408 0.60 -10.22 22.81
C VAL A 408 2.14 -10.16 22.73
N ALA A 409 2.69 -9.35 21.82
CA ALA A 409 4.14 -9.09 21.67
C ALA A 409 4.42 -7.57 21.77
N PRO A 410 4.14 -6.95 22.94
CA PRO A 410 4.28 -5.50 23.10
C PRO A 410 5.73 -5.05 22.89
N GLY A 411 5.89 -3.87 22.28
CA GLY A 411 7.19 -3.28 21.95
C GLY A 411 7.79 -3.77 20.63
N THR A 412 7.10 -4.65 19.90
CA THR A 412 7.52 -5.11 18.57
C THR A 412 6.64 -4.52 17.46
N GLU A 413 7.20 -4.40 16.26
CA GLU A 413 6.47 -4.12 15.01
C GLU A 413 6.88 -5.19 13.99
N GLY A 414 5.93 -5.74 13.25
CA GLY A 414 6.16 -6.83 12.30
C GLY A 414 5.47 -8.14 12.68
N GLY A 415 5.93 -9.24 12.07
CA GLY A 415 5.37 -10.59 12.26
C GLY A 415 5.77 -11.29 13.55
N TRP A 416 5.64 -10.60 14.68
CA TRP A 416 6.00 -11.08 16.01
C TRP A 416 4.79 -11.52 16.82
N THR A 417 5.00 -12.49 17.70
CA THR A 417 4.04 -12.96 18.68
C THR A 417 4.76 -13.50 19.92
N ARG A 418 3.99 -14.03 20.87
CA ARG A 418 4.51 -14.72 22.05
C ARG A 418 4.13 -16.19 22.02
N HIS A 419 5.09 -17.05 22.33
CA HIS A 419 4.82 -18.43 22.66
C HIS A 419 4.51 -18.52 24.16
N TRP A 420 3.27 -18.79 24.53
CA TRP A 420 2.82 -18.72 25.94
C TRP A 420 3.48 -19.72 26.89
N PRO A 421 3.74 -20.99 26.51
CA PRO A 421 4.36 -21.96 27.43
C PRO A 421 5.70 -21.53 28.02
N ASP A 422 6.55 -20.85 27.25
CA ASP A 422 7.88 -20.38 27.68
C ASP A 422 7.97 -18.85 27.81
N GLY A 423 6.96 -18.12 27.33
CA GLY A 423 6.88 -16.68 27.34
C GLY A 423 7.78 -15.99 26.30
N GLU A 424 8.41 -16.72 25.38
CA GLU A 424 9.36 -16.17 24.42
C GLU A 424 8.65 -15.35 23.33
N GLN A 425 9.23 -14.21 22.94
CA GLN A 425 8.78 -13.46 21.76
C GLN A 425 9.45 -14.00 20.51
N VAL A 426 8.66 -14.58 19.61
CA VAL A 426 9.11 -15.26 18.39
C VAL A 426 8.29 -14.81 17.19
N THR A 427 8.67 -15.24 15.98
CA THR A 427 7.85 -14.95 14.80
C THR A 427 6.52 -15.72 14.85
N VAL A 428 5.47 -15.17 14.23
CA VAL A 428 4.15 -15.84 14.15
C VAL A 428 4.26 -17.24 13.55
N TYR A 429 5.07 -17.39 12.50
CA TYR A 429 5.31 -18.69 11.87
C TYR A 429 5.97 -19.69 12.84
N GLU A 430 6.98 -19.25 13.59
CA GLU A 430 7.69 -20.11 14.55
C GLU A 430 6.77 -20.56 15.70
N ALA A 431 6.01 -19.64 16.30
CA ALA A 431 5.05 -19.99 17.34
C ALA A 431 4.01 -21.01 16.83
N SER A 432 3.49 -20.80 15.61
CA SER A 432 2.58 -21.75 14.96
C SER A 432 3.19 -23.15 14.81
N ARG A 433 4.48 -23.24 14.43
CA ARG A 433 5.18 -24.53 14.33
C ARG A 433 5.37 -25.20 15.68
N ARG A 434 5.73 -24.45 16.73
CA ARG A 434 5.85 -24.97 18.11
C ARG A 434 4.52 -25.54 18.59
N TYR A 435 3.45 -24.75 18.53
CA TYR A 435 2.11 -25.20 18.91
C TYR A 435 1.59 -26.37 18.07
N GLY A 436 1.92 -26.41 16.78
CA GLY A 436 1.60 -27.54 15.91
C GLY A 436 2.25 -28.85 16.40
N SER A 437 3.48 -28.79 16.92
CA SER A 437 4.15 -29.96 17.52
C SER A 437 3.58 -30.35 18.88
N GLU A 438 3.00 -29.40 19.61
CA GLU A 438 2.33 -29.61 20.90
C GLU A 438 0.88 -30.09 20.76
N GLY A 439 0.31 -30.06 19.56
CA GLY A 439 -1.09 -30.41 19.31
C GLY A 439 -2.08 -29.36 19.83
N VAL A 440 -1.64 -28.11 20.00
CA VAL A 440 -2.44 -27.03 20.57
C VAL A 440 -3.18 -26.26 19.45
N PRO A 441 -4.52 -26.17 19.49
CA PRO A 441 -5.27 -25.37 18.53
C PRO A 441 -5.03 -23.86 18.74
N LEU A 442 -5.05 -23.08 17.67
CA LEU A 442 -4.76 -21.65 17.74
C LEU A 442 -5.96 -20.76 17.43
N LEU A 443 -5.94 -19.56 17.99
CA LEU A 443 -6.95 -18.51 17.81
C LEU A 443 -6.32 -17.20 17.35
N VAL A 444 -7.12 -16.39 16.67
CA VAL A 444 -6.85 -14.95 16.47
C VAL A 444 -7.95 -14.16 17.17
N ILE A 445 -7.58 -13.10 17.88
CA ILE A 445 -8.52 -12.13 18.45
C ILE A 445 -8.30 -10.79 17.77
N ALA A 446 -9.38 -10.14 17.34
CA ALA A 446 -9.30 -8.89 16.59
C ALA A 446 -10.35 -7.86 17.04
N GLY A 447 -10.11 -6.59 16.72
CA GLY A 447 -11.08 -5.51 16.87
C GLY A 447 -12.10 -5.47 15.73
N LYS A 448 -12.50 -4.27 15.34
CA LYS A 448 -13.48 -3.99 14.28
C LYS A 448 -12.85 -4.09 12.88
N GLU A 449 -13.68 -4.33 11.88
CA GLU A 449 -13.32 -4.33 10.45
C GLU A 449 -12.17 -5.29 10.11
N TYR A 450 -12.11 -6.43 10.81
CA TYR A 450 -11.05 -7.40 10.61
C TYR A 450 -11.07 -7.96 9.18
N GLY A 451 -9.94 -7.85 8.49
CA GLY A 451 -9.76 -8.29 7.11
C GLY A 451 -10.19 -7.27 6.06
N THR A 452 -10.12 -5.97 6.34
CA THR A 452 -10.44 -4.94 5.35
C THR A 452 -9.47 -4.90 4.16
N GLY A 453 -9.94 -4.45 3.01
CA GLY A 453 -9.11 -4.25 1.82
C GLY A 453 -9.19 -5.35 0.76
N SER A 454 -8.08 -6.04 0.48
CA SER A 454 -7.95 -6.92 -0.71
C SER A 454 -8.71 -8.24 -0.53
N SER A 455 -9.26 -8.78 -1.62
CA SER A 455 -9.99 -10.05 -1.65
C SER A 455 -9.13 -11.31 -1.53
N ARG A 456 -7.81 -11.17 -1.32
CA ARG A 456 -6.85 -12.29 -1.35
C ARG A 456 -7.24 -13.39 -0.36
N ASP A 457 -7.49 -14.59 -0.87
CA ASP A 457 -7.84 -15.76 -0.05
C ASP A 457 -6.67 -16.30 0.77
N TRP A 458 -5.42 -15.93 0.43
CA TRP A 458 -4.24 -16.20 1.24
C TRP A 458 -4.30 -15.62 2.65
N ALA A 459 -5.10 -14.56 2.87
CA ALA A 459 -5.39 -14.07 4.22
C ALA A 459 -6.22 -15.07 5.06
N ALA A 460 -6.86 -16.06 4.44
CA ALA A 460 -7.54 -17.16 5.14
C ALA A 460 -6.74 -18.47 5.03
N LYS A 461 -6.19 -18.81 3.85
CA LYS A 461 -5.35 -20.01 3.68
C LYS A 461 -4.15 -19.99 4.61
N GLY A 462 -3.47 -18.85 4.70
CA GLY A 462 -2.34 -18.66 5.59
C GLY A 462 -2.73 -18.87 7.06
N VAL A 463 -3.81 -18.23 7.49
CA VAL A 463 -4.37 -18.39 8.86
C VAL A 463 -4.68 -19.85 9.17
N ALA A 464 -5.33 -20.56 8.25
CA ALA A 464 -5.64 -21.98 8.40
C ALA A 464 -4.36 -22.84 8.46
N LEU A 465 -3.38 -22.60 7.59
CA LEU A 465 -2.10 -23.34 7.57
C LEU A 465 -1.23 -23.08 8.81
N LEU A 466 -1.40 -21.93 9.47
CA LEU A 466 -0.79 -21.67 10.77
C LEU A 466 -1.44 -22.47 11.92
N GLY A 467 -2.51 -23.25 11.66
CA GLY A 467 -3.21 -24.04 12.67
C GLY A 467 -4.30 -23.26 13.43
N VAL A 468 -4.67 -22.08 12.96
CA VAL A 468 -5.76 -21.30 13.55
C VAL A 468 -7.10 -21.97 13.25
N ARG A 469 -7.88 -22.25 14.30
CA ARG A 469 -9.18 -22.93 14.23
C ARG A 469 -10.35 -21.97 14.28
N ALA A 470 -10.19 -20.83 14.96
CA ALA A 470 -11.20 -19.78 15.01
C ALA A 470 -10.58 -18.38 15.10
N VAL A 471 -11.32 -17.40 14.59
CA VAL A 471 -11.05 -15.98 14.78
C VAL A 471 -12.19 -15.40 15.61
N ILE A 472 -11.90 -14.56 16.60
CA ILE A 472 -12.90 -13.85 17.40
C ILE A 472 -12.70 -12.35 17.18
N ALA A 473 -13.64 -11.69 16.51
CA ALA A 473 -13.51 -10.26 16.18
C ALA A 473 -14.74 -9.45 16.60
N GLU A 474 -14.60 -8.13 16.76
CA GLU A 474 -15.76 -7.27 17.00
C GLU A 474 -16.62 -7.12 15.74
N SER A 475 -15.98 -7.05 14.56
CA SER A 475 -16.66 -7.12 13.27
C SER A 475 -15.70 -7.60 12.16
N TYR A 476 -16.29 -8.09 11.06
CA TYR A 476 -15.54 -8.59 9.91
C TYR A 476 -15.89 -7.85 8.65
N GLU A 477 -14.90 -7.73 7.77
CA GLU A 477 -15.15 -7.35 6.39
C GLU A 477 -15.67 -8.52 5.54
N ARG A 478 -16.60 -8.19 4.64
CA ARG A 478 -17.49 -9.18 4.01
C ARG A 478 -16.74 -10.31 3.31
N ILE A 479 -15.74 -9.96 2.50
CA ILE A 479 -14.98 -10.93 1.68
C ILE A 479 -14.09 -11.78 2.58
N HIS A 480 -13.41 -11.17 3.56
CA HIS A 480 -12.50 -11.90 4.44
C HIS A 480 -13.25 -12.93 5.29
N ARG A 481 -14.41 -12.57 5.85
CA ARG A 481 -15.29 -13.53 6.56
C ARG A 481 -15.61 -14.74 5.70
N SER A 482 -16.01 -14.53 4.44
CA SER A 482 -16.31 -15.63 3.52
C SER A 482 -15.09 -16.50 3.23
N ASN A 483 -13.90 -15.90 3.09
CA ASN A 483 -12.66 -16.65 2.86
C ASN A 483 -12.28 -17.52 4.07
N LEU A 484 -12.46 -17.02 5.31
CA LEU A 484 -12.24 -17.81 6.53
C LEU A 484 -13.15 -19.04 6.56
N ILE A 485 -14.45 -18.84 6.30
CA ILE A 485 -15.44 -19.95 6.20
C ILE A 485 -15.02 -20.95 5.13
N GLY A 486 -14.61 -20.47 3.95
CA GLY A 486 -14.15 -21.33 2.85
C GLY A 486 -12.91 -22.17 3.16
N MET A 487 -12.10 -21.74 4.14
CA MET A 487 -10.93 -22.48 4.63
C MET A 487 -11.20 -23.28 5.91
N GLY A 488 -12.46 -23.34 6.38
CA GLY A 488 -12.83 -24.07 7.60
C GLY A 488 -12.40 -23.40 8.90
N VAL A 489 -12.01 -22.11 8.87
CA VAL A 489 -11.71 -21.32 10.07
C VAL A 489 -13.01 -20.68 10.56
N LEU A 490 -13.36 -20.89 11.83
CA LEU A 490 -14.62 -20.41 12.40
C LEU A 490 -14.56 -18.90 12.72
N PRO A 491 -15.32 -18.02 12.03
CA PRO A 491 -15.35 -16.60 12.37
C PRO A 491 -16.42 -16.32 13.43
N LEU A 492 -15.97 -16.17 14.68
CA LEU A 492 -16.79 -15.76 15.80
C LEU A 492 -16.81 -14.23 15.92
N GLN A 493 -17.96 -13.70 16.30
CA GLN A 493 -18.13 -12.28 16.57
C GLN A 493 -18.54 -12.08 18.03
N PHE A 494 -17.95 -11.10 18.71
CA PHE A 494 -18.38 -10.70 20.05
C PHE A 494 -19.86 -10.28 20.07
N GLN A 495 -20.54 -10.43 21.21
CA GLN A 495 -21.89 -9.90 21.35
C GLN A 495 -21.88 -8.36 21.29
N PRO A 496 -23.01 -7.72 20.95
CA PRO A 496 -23.10 -6.26 20.95
C PRO A 496 -22.64 -5.66 22.30
N GLY A 497 -21.62 -4.80 22.26
CA GLY A 497 -21.05 -4.15 23.45
C GLY A 497 -19.88 -4.91 24.10
N GLU A 498 -19.59 -6.14 23.68
CA GLU A 498 -18.44 -6.92 24.13
C GLU A 498 -17.22 -6.74 23.22
N SER A 499 -16.04 -6.78 23.80
CA SER A 499 -14.77 -6.81 23.09
C SER A 499 -13.68 -7.44 23.95
N ARG A 500 -12.51 -7.69 23.37
CA ARG A 500 -11.32 -8.14 24.12
C ARG A 500 -11.00 -7.21 25.31
N THR A 501 -11.23 -5.91 25.14
CA THR A 501 -10.95 -4.90 26.17
C THR A 501 -12.03 -4.87 27.25
N THR A 502 -13.31 -4.91 26.89
CA THR A 502 -14.39 -4.87 27.89
C THR A 502 -14.45 -6.16 28.72
N LEU A 503 -14.02 -7.28 28.14
CA LEU A 503 -13.92 -8.57 28.82
C LEU A 503 -12.57 -8.79 29.53
N GLY A 504 -11.61 -7.85 29.42
CA GLY A 504 -10.31 -7.93 30.09
C GLY A 504 -9.44 -9.11 29.64
N LEU A 505 -9.56 -9.51 28.37
CA LEU A 505 -8.76 -10.56 27.75
C LEU A 505 -7.34 -10.06 27.51
N THR A 506 -6.36 -10.88 27.86
CA THR A 506 -4.93 -10.55 27.74
C THR A 506 -4.22 -11.35 26.65
N GLY A 507 -4.82 -12.46 26.22
CA GLY A 507 -4.26 -13.41 25.26
C GLY A 507 -3.54 -14.60 25.92
N ASP A 508 -3.14 -14.48 27.19
CA ASP A 508 -2.47 -15.54 27.97
C ASP A 508 -3.43 -16.65 28.42
N GLU A 509 -4.73 -16.42 28.28
CA GLU A 509 -5.74 -17.39 28.66
C GLU A 509 -5.67 -18.67 27.80
N THR A 510 -6.11 -19.80 28.35
CA THR A 510 -6.54 -20.94 27.54
C THR A 510 -8.00 -20.76 27.17
N TYR A 511 -8.35 -21.06 25.91
CA TYR A 511 -9.70 -20.88 25.41
C TYR A 511 -10.38 -22.22 25.13
N ARG A 512 -11.65 -22.29 25.47
CA ARG A 512 -12.55 -23.40 25.15
C ARG A 512 -13.78 -22.85 24.42
N ILE A 513 -14.07 -23.35 23.23
CA ILE A 513 -15.23 -22.99 22.40
C ILE A 513 -16.13 -24.23 22.33
N GLU A 514 -17.31 -24.14 22.94
CA GLU A 514 -18.24 -25.26 23.15
C GLU A 514 -19.56 -25.08 22.39
N GLY A 515 -20.23 -26.20 22.15
CA GLY A 515 -21.55 -26.25 21.50
C GLY A 515 -21.48 -26.50 20.00
N LEU A 516 -20.30 -26.75 19.44
CA LEU A 516 -20.11 -27.11 18.04
C LEU A 516 -20.45 -28.59 17.80
N ALA A 517 -20.12 -29.46 18.76
CA ALA A 517 -20.36 -30.90 18.66
C ALA A 517 -21.85 -31.29 18.52
N GLY A 518 -22.76 -30.44 18.98
CA GLY A 518 -24.21 -30.62 18.85
C GLY A 518 -24.79 -30.30 17.48
N GLY A 519 -23.94 -29.83 16.54
CA GLY A 519 -24.35 -29.33 15.23
C GLY A 519 -24.35 -27.81 15.16
N VAL A 520 -24.15 -27.28 13.95
CA VAL A 520 -24.01 -25.83 13.72
C VAL A 520 -25.21 -25.30 12.94
N THR A 521 -25.80 -24.19 13.40
CA THR A 521 -26.82 -23.46 12.65
C THR A 521 -26.36 -22.03 12.31
N PRO A 522 -26.84 -21.42 11.22
CA PRO A 522 -26.41 -20.07 10.83
C PRO A 522 -26.61 -19.04 11.95
N ARG A 523 -25.53 -18.34 12.31
CA ARG A 523 -25.51 -17.29 13.35
C ARG A 523 -25.87 -17.76 14.76
N MET A 524 -25.70 -19.05 15.07
CA MET A 524 -25.84 -19.52 16.45
C MET A 524 -24.86 -18.83 17.39
N THR A 525 -25.27 -18.67 18.64
CA THR A 525 -24.37 -18.27 19.73
C THR A 525 -23.64 -19.51 20.26
N VAL A 526 -22.34 -19.38 20.51
CA VAL A 526 -21.50 -20.39 21.15
C VAL A 526 -20.94 -19.85 22.46
N ASN A 527 -20.68 -20.75 23.41
CA ASN A 527 -20.02 -20.38 24.66
C ASN A 527 -18.51 -20.44 24.49
N VAL A 528 -17.82 -19.37 24.88
CA VAL A 528 -16.36 -19.29 24.89
C VAL A 528 -15.89 -19.06 26.33
N THR A 529 -15.17 -20.03 26.89
CA THR A 529 -14.57 -19.91 28.22
C THR A 529 -13.09 -19.57 28.06
N ALA A 530 -12.65 -18.45 28.64
CA ALA A 530 -11.25 -18.09 28.78
C ALA A 530 -10.80 -18.33 30.22
N THR A 531 -9.71 -19.06 30.43
CA THR A 531 -9.17 -19.40 31.75
C THR A 531 -7.74 -18.88 31.87
N ARG A 532 -7.48 -18.05 32.89
CA ARG A 532 -6.13 -17.58 33.20
C ARG A 532 -5.28 -18.72 33.78
N PRO A 533 -3.96 -18.75 33.51
CA PRO A 533 -3.04 -19.73 34.08
C PRO A 533 -3.05 -19.79 35.61
#